data_AF-X1S5S1-F1
#
_entry.id   AF-X1S5S1-F1
#
_cell.length_a   1.000
_cell.length_b   1.000
_cell.length_c   1.000
_cell.angle_alpha   90.00
_cell.angle_beta   90.00
_cell.angle_gamma   90.00
#
_symmetry.space_group_name_H-M   'P 1'
#
loop_
_entity.id
_entity.type
_entity.pdbx_description
1 polymer ?
#
loop_
_entity_poly.entity_id
_entity_poly.type
_entity_poly.pdbx_seq_one_letter_code
_entity_poly.pdbx_strand_id
1 'polypeptide(L)'
;AKGAICSGIKILLTRLEVEKGEVDEVLLAGAFGSYINPESAHLIGLIPNFPKAKVRSVGNAASLGAIMALVSEEDCKQAEKISEGVDY
;
A
#
# COMPACT_ATOMS: atom_id res chain seq x y z
N ALA A 1 -13.62 -1.44 -10.34
CA ALA A 1 -12.30 -1.33 -9.65
C ALA A 1 -12.38 -0.52 -8.36
N LYS A 2 -12.68 0.81 -8.40
CA LYS A 2 -12.75 1.70 -7.22
C LYS A 2 -13.42 1.09 -5.98
N GLY A 3 -14.65 0.58 -6.13
CA GLY A 3 -15.43 0.04 -5.00
C GLY A 3 -14.77 -1.15 -4.32
N ALA A 4 -14.10 -2.02 -5.09
CA ALA A 4 -13.40 -3.18 -4.53
C ALA A 4 -12.19 -2.75 -3.69
N ILE A 5 -11.39 -1.80 -4.19
CA ILE A 5 -10.21 -1.26 -3.47
C ILE A 5 -10.65 -0.61 -2.15
N CYS A 6 -11.60 0.33 -2.22
CA CYS A 6 -12.09 1.04 -1.04
C CYS A 6 -12.72 0.09 0.00
N SER A 7 -13.46 -0.93 -0.45
CA SER A 7 -14.07 -1.91 0.45
C SER A 7 -13.05 -2.83 1.09
N GLY A 8 -12.06 -3.30 0.33
CA GLY A 8 -10.95 -4.11 0.86
C GLY A 8 -10.20 -3.38 1.97
N ILE A 9 -9.87 -2.10 1.75
CA ILE A 9 -9.22 -1.27 2.79
C ILE A 9 -10.10 -1.15 4.04
N LYS A 10 -11.41 -0.90 3.89
CA LYS A 10 -12.32 -0.80 5.04
C LYS A 10 -12.45 -2.11 5.82
N ILE A 11 -12.48 -3.24 5.12
CA ILE A 11 -12.52 -4.57 5.74
C ILE A 11 -11.24 -4.81 6.55
N LEU A 12 -10.07 -4.47 6.00
CA LEU A 12 -8.79 -4.58 6.71
C LEU A 12 -8.76 -3.72 7.98
N LEU A 13 -9.16 -2.45 7.90
CA LEU A 13 -9.26 -1.57 9.08
C LEU A 13 -10.18 -2.16 10.16
N THR A 14 -11.32 -2.71 9.75
CA THR A 14 -12.27 -3.34 10.68
C THR A 14 -11.69 -4.59 11.33
N ARG A 15 -11.02 -5.45 10.55
CA ARG A 15 -10.43 -6.70 11.04
C ARG A 15 -9.24 -6.48 11.98
N LEU A 16 -8.48 -5.41 11.74
CA LEU A 16 -7.34 -5.02 12.57
C LEU A 16 -7.74 -4.11 13.74
N GLU A 17 -9.02 -3.72 13.83
CA GLU A 17 -9.53 -2.77 14.83
C GLU A 17 -8.77 -1.42 14.82
N VAL A 18 -8.33 -0.99 13.63
CA VAL A 18 -7.57 0.26 13.42
C VAL A 18 -8.49 1.34 12.87
N GLU A 19 -8.47 2.51 13.50
CA GLU A 19 -9.17 3.69 13.01
C GLU A 19 -8.40 4.38 11.89
N LYS A 20 -9.12 5.05 10.99
CA LYS A 20 -8.49 5.83 9.89
C LYS A 20 -7.54 6.91 10.39
N GLY A 21 -7.76 7.42 11.60
CA GLY A 21 -6.91 8.45 12.22
C GLY A 21 -5.59 7.92 12.77
N GLU A 22 -5.41 6.60 12.82
CA GLU A 22 -4.20 5.91 13.29
C GLU A 22 -3.27 5.52 12.13
N VAL A 23 -3.72 5.69 10.89
CA VAL A 23 -2.88 5.45 9.71
C VAL A 23 -1.96 6.64 9.47
N ASP A 24 -0.65 6.40 9.56
CA ASP A 24 0.38 7.43 9.36
C ASP A 24 0.77 7.63 7.90
N GLU A 25 0.72 6.56 7.08
CA GLU A 25 1.17 6.61 5.69
C GLU A 25 0.37 5.66 4.78
N VAL A 26 0.11 6.12 3.55
CA VAL A 26 -0.47 5.33 2.46
C VAL A 26 0.47 5.38 1.26
N LEU A 27 1.06 4.23 0.96
CA LEU A 27 1.98 4.07 -0.17
C LEU A 27 1.22 3.49 -1.37
N LEU A 28 1.14 4.26 -2.45
CA LEU A 28 0.51 3.83 -3.70
C LEU A 28 1.56 3.21 -4.61
N ALA A 29 1.49 1.90 -4.81
CA ALA A 29 2.41 1.14 -5.66
C ALA A 29 1.77 0.67 -6.98
N GLY A 30 2.62 0.23 -7.91
CA GLY A 30 2.24 -0.35 -9.19
C GLY A 30 1.83 0.71 -10.23
N ALA A 31 1.42 0.26 -11.42
CA ALA A 31 0.95 1.16 -12.49
C ALA A 31 -0.18 2.08 -12.02
N PHE A 32 -0.98 1.62 -11.07
CA PHE A 32 -2.01 2.42 -10.44
C PHE A 32 -1.42 3.55 -9.57
N GLY A 33 -0.45 3.24 -8.72
CA GLY A 33 0.24 4.24 -7.90
C GLY A 33 1.10 5.21 -8.70
N SER A 34 1.77 4.78 -9.78
CA SER A 34 2.67 5.63 -10.57
C SER A 34 1.98 6.79 -11.27
N TYR A 35 0.69 6.68 -11.60
CA TYR A 35 -0.03 7.68 -12.42
C TYR A 35 -1.24 8.31 -11.73
N ILE A 36 -1.56 7.90 -10.50
CA ILE A 36 -2.70 8.45 -9.77
C ILE A 36 -2.25 9.59 -8.86
N ASN A 37 -2.85 10.76 -9.08
CA ASN A 37 -2.77 11.87 -8.14
C ASN A 37 -3.49 11.48 -6.82
N PRO A 38 -2.81 11.56 -5.67
CA PRO A 38 -3.40 11.26 -4.36
C PRO A 38 -4.68 12.04 -4.03
N GLU A 39 -4.74 13.33 -4.37
CA GLU A 39 -5.94 14.15 -4.18
C GLU A 39 -7.09 13.65 -5.04
N SER A 40 -6.82 13.31 -6.29
CA SER A 40 -7.82 12.71 -7.18
C SER A 40 -8.31 11.37 -6.65
N ALA A 41 -7.42 10.51 -6.14
CA ALA A 41 -7.79 9.23 -5.53
C ALA A 41 -8.73 9.42 -4.33
N HIS A 42 -8.46 10.44 -3.52
CA HIS A 42 -9.30 10.80 -2.40
C HIS A 42 -10.68 11.32 -2.86
N LEU A 43 -10.69 12.30 -3.76
CA LEU A 43 -11.91 12.93 -4.28
C LEU A 43 -12.86 11.92 -4.94
N ILE A 44 -12.31 11.01 -5.74
CA ILE A 44 -13.12 9.98 -6.38
C ILE A 44 -13.49 8.86 -5.42
N GLY A 45 -13.04 8.84 -4.17
CA GLY A 45 -13.36 7.82 -3.16
C GLY A 45 -12.73 6.45 -3.41
N LEU A 46 -11.58 6.43 -4.10
CA LEU A 46 -10.80 5.23 -4.38
C LEU A 46 -10.11 4.71 -3.12
N ILE A 47 -9.57 5.62 -2.32
CA ILE A 47 -9.06 5.34 -0.98
C ILE A 47 -9.96 6.05 0.06
N PRO A 48 -10.14 5.48 1.26
CA PRO A 48 -10.81 6.19 2.36
C PRO A 48 -10.10 7.50 2.71
N ASN A 49 -10.82 8.41 3.39
CA ASN A 49 -10.18 9.57 4.00
C ASN A 49 -9.30 9.13 5.17
N PHE A 50 -8.00 9.39 5.09
CA PHE A 50 -7.05 9.19 6.18
C PHE A 50 -6.54 10.56 6.63
N PRO A 51 -7.16 11.17 7.65
CA PRO A 51 -6.99 12.59 7.94
C PRO A 51 -5.57 12.99 8.37
N LYS A 52 -4.77 12.04 8.86
CA LYS A 52 -3.38 12.26 9.29
C LYS A 52 -2.34 11.61 8.37
N ALA A 53 -2.77 10.78 7.43
CA ALA A 53 -1.84 9.97 6.65
C ALA A 53 -1.15 10.80 5.57
N LYS A 54 0.16 10.57 5.41
CA LYS A 54 0.88 10.99 4.20
C LYS A 54 0.55 10.04 3.07
N VAL A 55 0.03 10.55 1.95
CA VAL A 55 -0.28 9.73 0.78
C VAL A 55 0.75 10.03 -0.30
N ARG A 56 1.52 9.02 -0.73
CA ARG A 56 2.52 9.19 -1.80
C ARG A 56 2.60 7.97 -2.72
N SER A 57 3.00 8.22 -3.95
CA SER A 57 3.36 7.17 -4.90
C SER A 57 4.77 6.68 -4.64
N VAL A 58 4.97 5.36 -4.73
CA VAL A 58 6.29 4.71 -4.68
C VAL A 58 6.66 4.03 -5.99
N GLY A 59 5.87 4.27 -7.05
CA GLY A 59 6.08 3.65 -8.35
C GLY A 59 5.87 2.13 -8.33
N ASN A 60 6.57 1.41 -9.21
CA ASN A 60 6.46 -0.05 -9.27
C ASN A 60 7.35 -0.72 -8.21
N ALA A 61 6.82 -0.80 -6.98
CA ALA A 61 7.50 -1.43 -5.85
C ALA A 61 7.86 -2.90 -6.10
N ALA A 62 7.06 -3.65 -6.88
CA ALA A 62 7.35 -5.04 -7.21
C ALA A 62 8.60 -5.18 -8.09
N SER A 63 8.72 -4.34 -9.13
CA SER A 63 9.92 -4.33 -9.98
C SER A 63 11.17 -3.90 -9.22
N LEU A 64 11.06 -2.86 -8.38
CA LEU A 64 12.18 -2.41 -7.56
C LEU A 64 12.61 -3.50 -6.55
N GLY A 65 11.65 -4.12 -5.86
CA GLY A 65 11.91 -5.21 -4.92
C GLY A 65 12.55 -6.44 -5.59
N ALA A 66 12.14 -6.78 -6.82
CA ALA A 66 12.76 -7.85 -7.59
C ALA A 66 14.22 -7.55 -7.93
N ILE A 67 14.53 -6.29 -8.30
CA ILE A 67 15.92 -5.87 -8.54
C ILE A 67 16.74 -5.95 -7.25
N MET A 68 16.20 -5.46 -6.13
CA MET A 68 16.86 -5.52 -4.82
C MET A 68 17.20 -6.97 -4.43
N ALA A 69 16.21 -7.86 -4.48
CA ALA A 69 16.42 -9.28 -4.17
C ALA A 69 17.40 -9.97 -5.13
N LEU A 70 17.45 -9.56 -6.41
CA LEU A 70 18.38 -10.12 -7.39
C LEU A 70 19.84 -9.75 -7.12
N VAL A 71 20.11 -8.52 -6.66
CA VAL A 71 21.48 -8.00 -6.49
C VAL A 71 22.01 -8.12 -5.06
N SER A 72 21.17 -8.51 -4.09
CA SER A 72 21.50 -8.54 -2.67
C SER A 72 20.89 -9.77 -2.00
N GLU A 73 21.75 -10.70 -1.54
CA GLU A 73 21.30 -11.87 -0.77
C GLU A 73 20.62 -11.46 0.55
N GLU A 74 21.04 -10.34 1.15
CA GLU A 74 20.44 -9.82 2.36
C GLU A 74 19.01 -9.34 2.10
N ASP A 75 18.79 -8.56 1.03
CA ASP A 75 17.46 -8.09 0.66
C ASP A 75 16.54 -9.25 0.26
N CYS A 76 17.09 -10.27 -0.40
CA CYS A 76 16.36 -11.49 -0.73
C CYS A 76 15.87 -12.22 0.54
N LYS A 77 16.76 -12.46 1.51
CA LYS A 77 16.40 -13.07 2.80
C LYS A 77 15.42 -12.20 3.61
N GLN A 78 15.56 -10.88 3.53
CA GLN A 78 14.63 -9.96 4.17
C GLN A 78 13.23 -10.06 3.56
N ALA A 79 13.12 -10.17 2.24
CA ALA A 79 11.84 -10.37 1.56
C ALA A 79 11.16 -11.69 1.97
N GLU A 80 11.93 -12.78 2.11
CA GLU A 80 11.43 -14.06 2.62
C GLU A 80 10.86 -13.92 4.03
N LYS A 81 11.59 -13.30 4.95
CA LYS A 81 11.11 -13.03 6.33
C LYS A 81 9.86 -12.17 6.38
N ILE A 82 9.77 -11.14 5.52
CA ILE A 82 8.57 -10.31 5.44
C ILE A 82 7.38 -11.16 4.99
N SER A 83 7.58 -12.07 4.03
CA SER A 83 6.50 -12.93 3.54
C SER A 83 5.91 -13.86 4.60
N GLU A 84 6.73 -14.30 5.56
CA GLU A 84 6.28 -15.13 6.69
C GLU A 84 5.37 -14.38 7.67
N GLY A 85 5.44 -13.04 7.70
CA GLY A 85 4.64 -12.19 8.59
C GLY A 85 3.34 -11.65 7.96
N VAL A 86 2.96 -12.10 6.76
CA VAL A 86 1.76 -11.62 6.06
C VAL A 86 0.62 -12.64 6.17
N ASP A 87 -0.49 -12.21 6.79
CA ASP A 87 -1.73 -12.98 6.86
C ASP A 87 -2.65 -12.65 5.66
N TYR A 88 -3.28 -13.68 5.08
CA TYR A 88 -4.21 -13.58 3.95
C TYR A 88 -5.67 -13.84 4.34
#